data_AF-A0AAD9NUN4-F1
#
_entry.id   AF-A0AAD9NUN4-F1
#
_cell.length_a   1.000
_cell.length_b   1.000
_cell.length_c   1.000
_cell.angle_alpha   90.00
_cell.angle_beta   90.00
_cell.angle_gamma   90.00
#
_symmetry.space_group_name_H-M   'P 1'
#
loop_
_entity.id
_entity.type
_entity.pdbx_description
1 polymer ?
#
loop_
_entity_poly.entity_id
_entity_poly.type
_entity_poly.pdbx_seq_one_letter_code
_entity_poly.pdbx_strand_id
1 'polypeptide(L)' 'MLSFARSFVSDAGVYAASSLAHAFEVNTLNIPPAKPLPGRQKEVPYVVVGDAAFGMKEHFIRLFRRGT' A
#
# COMPACT_ATOMS: atom_id res chain seq x y z
N MET A 1 33.68 5.90 -11.95
CA MET A 1 33.03 5.04 -10.94
C MET A 1 31.68 4.64 -11.50
N LEU A 2 31.61 3.48 -12.17
CA LEU A 2 30.36 3.02 -12.80
C LEU A 2 29.36 2.65 -11.72
N SER A 3 28.25 3.39 -11.62
CA SER A 3 27.10 3.01 -10.81
C SER A 3 26.31 1.94 -11.56
N PHE A 4 26.63 0.67 -11.31
CA PHE A 4 25.86 -0.47 -11.77
C PHE A 4 25.16 -1.11 -10.57
N ALA A 5 24.21 -0.38 -9.98
CA ALA A 5 23.46 -0.86 -8.82
C ALA A 5 22.04 -0.29 -8.83
N ARG A 6 21.22 -0.68 -9.82
CA ARG A 6 19.78 -0.38 -9.79
C ARG A 6 18.88 -1.48 -10.34
N SER A 7 19.39 -2.72 -10.43
CA SER A 7 18.69 -3.82 -11.12
C SER A 7 17.96 -4.81 -10.20
N PHE A 8 18.10 -4.70 -8.88
CA PHE A 8 17.45 -5.59 -7.90
C PHE A 8 16.70 -4.82 -6.81
N VAL A 9 16.05 -3.71 -7.20
CA VAL A 9 15.15 -3.02 -6.27
C VAL A 9 13.83 -3.80 -6.28
N SER A 10 13.49 -4.42 -5.15
CA SER A 10 12.20 -5.06 -4.96
C SER A 10 11.06 -4.03 -5.10
N ASP A 11 9.85 -4.47 -5.42
CA ASP A 11 8.69 -3.57 -5.50
C ASP A 11 8.49 -2.77 -4.19
N ALA A 12 8.83 -3.36 -3.04
CA ALA A 12 8.85 -2.69 -1.75
C ALA A 12 9.91 -1.58 -1.67
N GLY A 13 11.10 -1.79 -2.23
CA GLY A 13 12.15 -0.78 -2.32
C GLY A 13 11.81 0.34 -3.30
N VAL A 14 11.15 0.01 -4.42
CA VAL A 14 10.64 1.01 -5.38
C VAL A 14 9.56 1.86 -4.72
N TYR A 15 8.64 1.24 -3.98
CA TYR A 15 7.63 1.94 -3.20
C TYR A 15 8.26 2.83 -2.14
N ALA A 16 9.21 2.33 -1.34
CA ALA A 16 9.85 3.10 -0.27
C ALA A 16 10.57 4.34 -0.80
N ALA A 17 11.10 4.29 -2.02
CA ALA A 17 11.73 5.43 -2.68
C ALA A 17 10.76 6.32 -3.48
N SER A 18 9.47 5.99 -3.53
CA SER A 18 8.50 6.70 -4.35
C SER A 18 7.88 7.90 -3.63
N SER A 19 7.47 8.90 -4.42
CA SER A 19 6.65 10.02 -3.93
C SER A 19 5.32 9.55 -3.34
N LEU A 20 4.83 8.39 -3.77
CA LEU A 20 3.61 7.79 -3.25
C LEU A 20 3.79 7.35 -1.79
N ALA A 21 4.93 6.73 -1.42
CA ALA A 21 5.20 6.41 -0.01
C ALA A 21 5.31 7.66 0.85
N HIS A 22 5.98 8.71 0.34
CA HIS A 22 6.05 9.99 1.05
C HIS A 22 4.64 10.61 1.24
N ALA A 23 3.80 10.60 0.21
CA ALA A 23 2.44 11.12 0.28
C ALA A 23 1.54 10.36 1.27
N PHE A 24 1.79 9.06 1.46
CA PHE A 24 1.19 8.27 2.53
C PHE A 24 1.65 8.76 3.91
N GLU A 25 2.95 8.99 4.11
CA GLU A 25 3.52 9.42 5.39
C GLU A 25 3.05 10.82 5.80
N VAL A 26 2.93 11.74 4.84
CA VAL A 26 2.46 13.12 5.09
C VAL A 26 0.95 13.29 4.93
N ASN A 27 0.18 12.21 4.75
CA ASN A 27 -1.29 12.22 4.61
C ASN A 27 -1.83 13.15 3.50
N THR A 28 -1.12 13.27 2.38
CA THR A 28 -1.51 14.17 1.27
C THR A 28 -2.28 13.49 0.14
N LEU A 29 -2.52 12.18 0.25
CA LEU A 29 -3.24 11.41 -0.77
C LEU A 29 -4.75 11.67 -0.82
N ASN A 30 -5.28 12.55 0.06
CA ASN A 30 -6.70 12.90 0.13
C ASN A 30 -7.61 11.66 0.13
N ILE A 31 -7.22 10.65 0.91
CA ILE A 31 -7.98 9.40 1.00
C ILE A 31 -9.34 9.72 1.63
N PRO A 32 -10.46 9.37 0.98
CA PRO A 32 -11.77 9.67 1.51
C PRO A 32 -11.99 8.98 2.87
N PRO A 33 -12.84 9.55 3.74
CA PRO A 33 -13.17 8.94 5.02
C PRO A 33 -13.85 7.59 4.80
N ALA A 34 -13.76 6.71 5.81
CA ALA A 34 -14.39 5.40 5.78
C ALA A 34 -15.88 5.50 5.42
N LYS A 35 -16.37 4.57 4.61
CA LYS A 35 -17.77 4.54 4.16
C LYS A 35 -18.34 3.14 4.31
N PRO A 36 -19.63 2.98 4.68
CA PRO A 36 -20.27 1.68 4.63
C PRO A 36 -20.33 1.13 3.22
N LEU A 37 -20.14 -0.17 3.11
CA LEU A 37 -20.40 -0.91 1.86
C LEU A 37 -21.91 -0.96 1.57
N PRO A 38 -22.33 -1.11 0.30
CA PRO A 38 -23.74 -1.24 -0.05
C PRO A 38 -24.42 -2.35 0.79
N GLY A 39 -25.52 -2.02 1.47
CA GLY A 39 -26.26 -2.95 2.32
C GLY A 39 -25.64 -3.23 3.69
N ARG A 40 -24.59 -2.51 4.10
CA ARG A 40 -23.99 -2.60 5.45
C ARG A 40 -24.09 -1.26 6.17
N GLN A 41 -24.11 -1.30 7.50
CA GLN A 41 -24.06 -0.11 8.35
C GLN A 41 -22.65 0.16 8.89
N LYS A 42 -21.79 -0.85 8.93
CA LYS A 42 -20.42 -0.72 9.43
C LYS A 42 -19.54 -0.01 8.42
N GLU A 43 -18.86 1.03 8.87
CA GLU A 43 -17.88 1.77 8.08
C GLU A 43 -16.65 0.92 7.79
N VAL A 44 -16.14 1.03 6.56
CA VAL A 44 -14.94 0.34 6.11
C VAL A 44 -13.97 1.39 5.56
N PRO A 45 -12.72 1.45 6.05
CA PRO A 45 -11.73 2.39 5.56
C PRO A 45 -11.26 2.01 4.15
N TYR A 46 -10.81 3.00 3.37
CA TYR A 46 -10.11 2.76 2.12
C TYR A 46 -8.68 2.32 2.41
N VAL A 47 -8.23 1.30 1.69
CA VAL A 47 -6.94 0.63 1.92
C VAL A 47 -6.26 0.33 0.60
N VAL A 48 -4.93 0.36 0.61
CA VAL A 48 -4.10 -0.15 -0.48
C VAL A 48 -3.95 -1.65 -0.33
N VAL A 49 -4.14 -2.35 -1.42
CA VAL A 49 -3.99 -3.80 -1.47
C VAL A 49 -2.62 -4.12 -2.05
N GLY A 50 -1.80 -4.79 -1.26
CA GLY A 50 -0.43 -5.17 -1.62
C GLY A 50 -0.20 -6.68 -1.55
N ASP A 51 0.90 -7.12 -2.14
CA ASP A 51 1.40 -8.49 -1.96
C ASP A 51 2.20 -8.64 -0.65
N ALA A 52 2.77 -9.83 -0.42
CA ALA A 52 3.51 -10.11 0.81
C ALA A 52 4.85 -9.35 0.95
N ALA A 53 5.35 -8.73 -0.12
CA ALA A 53 6.61 -7.98 -0.12
C ALA A 53 6.47 -6.61 0.54
N PHE A 54 5.24 -6.07 0.64
CA PHE A 54 4.96 -4.83 1.36
C PHE A 54 4.73 -5.14 2.84
N GLY A 55 5.61 -4.66 3.72
CA GLY A 55 5.41 -4.76 5.17
C GLY A 55 4.08 -4.13 5.59
N MET A 56 3.43 -4.66 6.61
CA MET A 56 2.12 -4.16 7.06
C MET A 56 2.26 -2.71 7.57
N LYS A 57 1.59 -1.78 6.90
CA LYS A 57 1.40 -0.38 7.33
C LYS A 57 -0.10 -0.11 7.53
N GLU A 58 -0.45 0.99 8.19
CA GLU A 58 -1.82 1.34 8.65
C GLU A 58 -2.90 1.38 7.54
N HIS A 59 -2.50 1.37 6.26
CA HIS A 59 -3.41 1.28 5.10
C HIS A 59 -3.13 0.12 4.15
N PHE A 60 -2.26 -0.82 4.51
CA PHE A 60 -1.90 -1.93 3.62
C PHE A 60 -2.57 -3.23 4.08
N ILE A 61 -3.45 -3.76 3.23
CA ILE A 61 -4.03 -5.09 3.41
C ILE A 61 -3.30 -6.07 2.50
N ARG A 62 -2.84 -7.18 3.10
CA ARG A 62 -2.33 -8.33 2.36
C ARG A 62 -3.49 -9.16 1.82
N LEU A 63 -3.47 -9.45 0.52
CA LEU A 63 -4.43 -10.41 -0.05
C LEU A 63 -4.20 -11.80 0.54
N PHE A 64 -5.24 -12.34 1.18
CA PHE A 64 -5.27 -13.73 1.57
C PHE A 64 -5.74 -14.56 0.36
N ARG A 65 -4.82 -15.34 -0.23
CA ARG A 65 -5.22 -16.34 -1.23
C ARG A 65 -5.91 -17.48 -0.49
N ARG A 66 -7.19 -17.72 -0.80
CA ARG A 66 -7.91 -18.90 -0.34
C ARG A 66 -7.33 -20.13 -1.03
N GLY A 67 -6.78 -21.07 -0.25
CA GLY A 67 -6.29 -22.35 -0.77
C GLY A 67 -7.41 -23.11 -1.45
N THR A 68 -7.16 -23.56 -2.69
CA THR A 68 -7.97 -24.54 -3.42
C THR A 68 -7.62 -25.94 -2.96
#